data_AF-A0A917HQA3-F1
#
_entry.id   AF-A0A917HQA3-F1
#
_cell.length_a   1.000
_cell.length_b   1.000
_cell.length_c   1.000
_cell.angle_alpha   90.00
_cell.angle_beta   90.00
_cell.angle_gamma   90.00
#
_symmetry.space_group_name_H-M   'P 1'
#
loop_
_entity.id
_entity.type
_entity.pdbx_description
1 polymer ?
#
loop_
_entity_poly.entity_id
_entity_poly.type
_entity_poly.pdbx_seq_one_letter_code
_entity_poly.pdbx_strand_id
1 'polypeptide(L)'
;MTIRQQQFRSRLEFSSSEEWRHYVETRVPEGERDFVIASGLTALYVRFHEVRDIRIPKDLLEALTKVTTLGEPKRTAELNTLNARLFDGMSRFLFANLSSVPTPRTEENADTIIAGVVTGLERENASFALWSSYERAQRKGSHLPTWEQYVQALLASEEPHSIEFTLSMGTLGQLLRQLSEQRKTISPLLINRIRALHREREGQERNLAARMVLQELLEAVTPCTSA
;
A
#
# COMPACT_ATOMS: atom_id res chain seq x y z
N MET A 1 -10.34 22.56 30.83
CA MET A 1 -10.83 21.45 29.97
C MET A 1 -9.59 20.83 29.34
N THR A 2 -9.11 19.72 29.89
CA THR A 2 -7.79 19.16 29.57
C THR A 2 -7.94 18.19 28.41
N ILE A 3 -7.59 18.61 27.19
CA ILE A 3 -7.53 17.71 26.04
C ILE A 3 -6.32 16.80 26.27
N ARG A 4 -6.55 15.58 26.77
CA ARG A 4 -5.56 14.51 26.71
C ARG A 4 -5.29 14.26 25.23
N GLN A 5 -4.11 14.64 24.74
CA GLN A 5 -3.59 14.10 23.49
C GLN A 5 -3.46 12.58 23.68
N GLN A 6 -4.46 11.84 23.22
CA GLN A 6 -4.38 10.40 23.17
C GLN A 6 -3.40 10.05 22.07
N GLN A 7 -2.21 9.58 22.44
CA GLN A 7 -1.21 9.16 21.47
C GLN A 7 -1.70 7.87 20.80
N PHE A 8 -2.16 7.97 19.56
CA PHE A 8 -2.58 6.80 18.77
C PHE A 8 -1.37 5.91 18.45
N ARG A 9 -1.61 4.61 18.28
CA ARG A 9 -0.58 3.67 17.83
C ARG A 9 -0.10 4.01 16.43
N SER A 10 1.17 3.73 16.15
CA SER A 10 1.76 3.93 14.83
C SER A 10 1.36 2.81 13.87
N ARG A 11 1.15 3.13 12.59
CA ARG A 11 0.95 2.15 11.50
C ARG A 11 2.05 1.08 11.46
N LEU A 12 3.28 1.43 11.88
CA LEU A 12 4.42 0.52 11.88
C LEU A 12 4.29 -0.64 12.89
N GLU A 13 3.40 -0.51 13.87
CA GLU A 13 3.14 -1.54 14.88
C GLU A 13 2.18 -2.63 14.42
N PHE A 14 1.64 -2.52 13.20
CA PHE A 14 0.63 -3.43 12.65
C PHE A 14 1.19 -4.25 11.50
N SER A 15 0.84 -5.52 11.51
CA SER A 15 1.30 -6.53 10.56
C SER A 15 0.69 -6.32 9.18
N SER A 16 -0.60 -5.96 9.12
CA SER A 16 -1.36 -5.78 7.88
C SER A 16 -2.08 -4.43 7.82
N SER A 17 -2.42 -4.00 6.60
CA SER A 17 -3.21 -2.77 6.39
C SER A 17 -4.65 -2.92 6.89
N GLU A 18 -5.20 -4.13 6.87
CA GLU A 18 -6.53 -4.46 7.41
C GLU A 18 -6.55 -4.35 8.94
N GLU A 19 -5.55 -4.92 9.63
CA GLU A 19 -5.41 -4.84 11.09
C GLU A 19 -5.30 -3.39 11.56
N TRP A 20 -4.47 -2.60 10.85
CA TRP A 20 -4.34 -1.17 11.07
C TRP A 20 -5.68 -0.46 10.89
N ARG A 21 -6.38 -0.71 9.79
CA ARG A 21 -7.65 -0.03 9.49
C ARG A 21 -8.72 -0.38 10.52
N HIS A 22 -8.81 -1.64 10.92
CA HIS A 22 -9.70 -2.07 11.99
C HIS A 22 -9.40 -1.35 13.31
N TYR A 23 -8.12 -1.16 13.67
CA TYR A 23 -7.72 -0.36 14.83
C TYR A 23 -8.21 1.08 14.71
N VAL A 24 -8.01 1.73 13.56
CA VAL A 24 -8.47 3.12 13.36
C VAL A 24 -9.99 3.22 13.51
N GLU A 25 -10.74 2.34 12.84
CA GLU A 25 -12.21 2.36 12.87
C GLU A 25 -12.76 2.15 14.29
N THR A 26 -12.14 1.29 15.09
CA THR A 26 -12.64 0.90 16.42
C THR A 26 -12.09 1.73 17.57
N ARG A 27 -10.90 2.35 17.43
CA ARG A 27 -10.18 3.01 18.53
C ARG A 27 -9.96 4.50 18.32
N VAL A 28 -10.05 5.00 17.08
CA VAL A 28 -9.83 6.42 16.78
C VAL A 28 -11.20 7.12 16.65
N PRO A 29 -11.39 8.29 17.29
CA PRO A 29 -12.60 9.11 17.13
C PRO A 29 -12.83 9.45 15.65
N GLU A 30 -14.09 9.45 15.22
CA GLU A 30 -14.47 9.60 13.81
C GLU A 30 -13.82 10.82 13.13
N GLY A 31 -13.83 11.99 13.78
CA GLY A 31 -13.21 13.21 13.24
C GLY A 31 -11.68 13.20 13.15
N GLU A 32 -11.01 12.18 13.68
CA GLU A 32 -9.55 12.01 13.63
C GLU A 32 -9.12 10.86 12.72
N ARG A 33 -10.05 10.02 12.24
CA ARG A 33 -9.73 8.78 11.51
C ARG A 33 -8.94 9.04 10.23
N ASP A 34 -9.40 9.97 9.39
CA ASP A 34 -8.75 10.26 8.11
C ASP A 34 -7.33 10.81 8.31
N PHE A 35 -7.15 11.67 9.32
CA PHE A 35 -5.84 12.17 9.70
C PHE A 35 -4.91 11.05 10.17
N VAL A 36 -5.42 10.13 11.01
CA VAL A 36 -4.64 9.00 11.52
C VAL A 36 -4.27 8.05 10.39
N ILE A 37 -5.17 7.76 9.45
CA ILE A 37 -4.90 6.98 8.24
C ILE A 37 -3.78 7.63 7.42
N ALA A 38 -3.91 8.92 7.10
CA ALA A 38 -2.91 9.67 6.35
C ALA A 38 -1.55 9.69 7.07
N SER A 39 -1.55 9.85 8.40
CA SER A 39 -0.35 9.80 9.24
C SER A 39 0.31 8.43 9.25
N GLY A 40 -0.49 7.36 9.23
CA GLY A 40 -0.01 6.00 9.11
C GLY A 40 0.74 5.77 7.80
N LEU A 41 0.23 6.32 6.70
CA LEU A 41 0.92 6.27 5.41
C LEU A 41 2.23 7.10 5.43
N THR A 42 2.22 8.27 6.06
CA THR A 42 3.43 9.08 6.27
C THR A 42 4.51 8.28 7.01
N ALA A 43 4.14 7.57 8.09
CA ALA A 43 5.09 6.77 8.87
C ALA A 43 5.75 5.68 8.03
N LEU A 44 5.02 5.06 7.09
CA LEU A 44 5.57 4.08 6.16
C LEU A 44 6.57 4.72 5.19
N TYR A 45 6.26 5.89 4.62
CA TYR A 45 7.19 6.60 3.72
C TYR A 45 8.46 7.03 4.43
N VAL A 46 8.34 7.59 5.63
CA VAL A 46 9.49 8.00 6.43
C VAL A 46 10.37 6.80 6.73
N ARG A 47 9.76 5.68 7.15
CA ARG A 47 10.50 4.44 7.40
C ARG A 47 11.22 3.89 6.18
N PHE A 48 10.60 3.99 4.99
CA PHE A 48 11.25 3.61 3.74
C PHE A 48 12.51 4.45 3.48
N HIS A 49 12.42 5.77 3.66
CA HIS A 49 13.56 6.68 3.48
C HIS A 49 14.69 6.35 4.47
N GLU A 50 14.36 6.07 5.74
CA GLU A 50 15.33 5.64 6.74
C GLU A 50 16.05 4.35 6.36
N VAL A 51 15.31 3.30 5.95
CA VAL A 51 15.90 1.99 5.60
C VAL A 51 16.83 2.10 4.38
N ARG A 52 16.55 3.04 3.47
CA ARG A 52 17.36 3.28 2.26
C ARG A 52 18.44 4.34 2.44
N ASP A 53 18.58 4.94 3.63
CA ASP A 53 19.45 6.09 3.89
C ASP A 53 19.22 7.25 2.90
N ILE A 54 17.96 7.42 2.47
CA ILE A 54 17.56 8.51 1.57
C ILE A 54 17.15 9.69 2.44
N ARG A 55 17.84 10.81 2.26
CA ARG A 55 17.50 12.03 2.98
C ARG A 55 16.15 12.58 2.49
N ILE A 56 15.21 12.73 3.41
CA ILE A 56 13.98 13.48 3.16
C ILE A 56 14.34 14.96 2.98
N PRO A 57 13.88 15.63 1.90
CA PRO A 57 14.08 17.05 1.69
C PRO A 57 13.65 17.89 2.92
N LYS A 58 14.48 18.89 3.28
CA LYS A 58 14.27 19.68 4.50
C LYS A 58 12.91 20.40 4.50
N ASP A 59 12.50 20.90 3.34
CA ASP A 59 11.20 21.56 3.16
C ASP A 59 10.02 20.62 3.43
N LEU A 60 10.15 19.33 3.10
CA LEU A 60 9.14 18.31 3.44
C LEU A 60 9.10 18.03 4.94
N LEU A 61 10.26 17.94 5.61
CA LEU A 61 10.31 17.76 7.08
C LEU A 61 9.69 18.96 7.82
N GLU A 62 10.00 20.18 7.37
CA GLU A 62 9.40 21.40 7.90
C GLU A 62 7.88 21.43 7.67
N ALA A 63 7.41 21.00 6.49
CA ALA A 63 5.98 20.93 6.19
C ALA A 63 5.25 19.87 7.03
N LEU A 64 5.84 18.69 7.24
CA LEU A 64 5.30 17.66 8.13
C LEU A 64 5.15 18.17 9.57
N THR A 65 6.11 18.95 10.05
CA THR A 65 6.02 19.57 11.39
C THR A 65 4.92 20.63 11.44
N LYS A 66 4.74 21.42 10.39
CA LYS A 66 3.70 22.45 10.34
C LYS A 66 2.30 21.86 10.28
N VAL A 67 2.13 20.68 9.64
CA VAL A 67 0.81 20.06 9.46
C VAL A 67 0.11 19.80 10.80
N THR A 68 0.85 19.45 11.86
CA THR A 68 0.29 19.12 13.17
C THR A 68 -0.34 20.31 13.88
N THR A 69 -0.07 21.54 13.43
CA THR A 69 -0.64 22.78 13.99
C THR A 69 -1.92 23.23 13.28
N LEU A 70 -2.30 22.57 12.19
CA LEU A 70 -3.50 22.90 11.43
C LEU A 70 -4.75 22.26 12.07
N GLY A 71 -5.90 22.90 11.89
CA GLY A 71 -7.20 22.29 12.20
C GLY A 71 -7.75 21.46 11.03
N GLU A 72 -8.70 20.58 11.31
CA GLU A 72 -9.45 19.87 10.27
C GLU A 72 -10.41 20.83 9.52
N PRO A 73 -10.67 20.59 8.21
CA PRO A 73 -10.20 19.48 7.37
C PRO A 73 -8.83 19.72 6.72
N LYS A 74 -8.26 20.92 6.91
CA LYS A 74 -7.04 21.36 6.21
C LYS A 74 -5.83 20.50 6.59
N ARG A 75 -5.74 20.09 7.86
CA ARG A 75 -4.68 19.22 8.37
C ARG A 75 -4.57 17.93 7.56
N THR A 76 -5.67 17.22 7.37
CA THR A 76 -5.69 15.97 6.58
C THR A 76 -5.35 16.20 5.11
N ALA A 77 -5.91 17.25 4.49
CA ALA A 77 -5.65 17.55 3.09
C ALA A 77 -4.17 17.89 2.81
N GLU A 78 -3.54 18.67 3.67
CA GLU A 78 -2.11 19.00 3.58
C GLU A 78 -1.24 17.75 3.80
N LEU A 79 -1.61 16.87 4.74
CA LEU A 79 -0.87 15.63 4.98
C LEU A 79 -0.94 14.68 3.78
N ASN A 80 -2.11 14.56 3.13
CA ASN A 80 -2.25 13.78 1.90
C ASN A 80 -1.39 14.37 0.76
N THR A 81 -1.33 15.70 0.66
CA THR A 81 -0.42 16.38 -0.30
C THR A 81 1.04 16.05 -0.02
N LEU A 82 1.45 16.05 1.25
CA LEU A 82 2.81 15.67 1.65
C LEU A 82 3.12 14.20 1.39
N ASN A 83 2.17 13.31 1.64
CA ASN A 83 2.27 11.89 1.30
C ASN A 83 2.50 11.68 -0.19
N ALA A 84 1.79 12.41 -1.06
CA ALA A 84 2.02 12.36 -2.50
C ALA A 84 3.43 12.83 -2.89
N ARG A 85 3.99 13.85 -2.22
CA ARG A 85 5.35 14.34 -2.47
C ARG A 85 6.44 13.38 -1.94
N LEU A 86 6.22 12.78 -0.77
CA LEU A 86 7.10 11.73 -0.22
C LEU A 86 7.10 10.51 -1.14
N PHE A 87 5.92 10.12 -1.63
CA PHE A 87 5.77 9.09 -2.63
C PHE A 87 6.53 9.42 -3.91
N ASP A 88 6.41 10.64 -4.43
CA ASP A 88 7.09 11.04 -5.66
C ASP A 88 8.61 10.99 -5.52
N GLY A 89 9.15 11.43 -4.38
CA GLY A 89 10.57 11.30 -4.05
C GLY A 89 11.04 9.84 -4.02
N MET A 90 10.29 8.99 -3.34
CA MET A 90 10.53 7.55 -3.30
C MET A 90 10.47 6.91 -4.69
N SER A 91 9.47 7.27 -5.49
CA SER A 91 9.32 6.76 -6.85
C SER A 91 10.50 7.17 -7.71
N ARG A 92 10.88 8.44 -7.71
CA ARG A 92 12.07 8.88 -8.46
C ARG A 92 13.31 8.08 -8.10
N PHE A 93 13.48 7.66 -6.84
CA PHE A 93 14.57 6.78 -6.44
C PHE A 93 14.41 5.34 -6.98
N LEU A 94 13.25 4.72 -6.76
CA LEU A 94 12.97 3.35 -7.20
C LEU A 94 13.02 3.19 -8.73
N PHE A 95 12.59 4.23 -9.45
CA PHE A 95 12.54 4.26 -10.91
C PHE A 95 13.75 4.99 -11.55
N ALA A 96 14.73 5.49 -10.78
CA ALA A 96 15.87 6.27 -11.30
C ALA A 96 16.67 5.54 -12.39
N ASN A 97 16.72 4.21 -12.32
CA ASN A 97 17.46 3.36 -13.25
C ASN A 97 16.59 2.80 -14.40
N LEU A 98 15.37 3.30 -14.56
CA LEU A 98 14.45 2.82 -15.58
C LEU A 98 14.44 3.79 -16.76
N SER A 99 14.84 3.27 -17.92
CA SER A 99 14.89 4.03 -19.18
C SER A 99 13.52 4.58 -19.62
N SER A 100 12.43 4.07 -19.04
CA SER A 100 11.11 4.69 -19.10
C SER A 100 10.22 4.19 -17.97
N VAL A 101 9.47 5.11 -17.35
CA VAL A 101 8.28 4.77 -16.57
C VAL A 101 7.14 4.62 -17.59
N PRO A 102 6.49 3.44 -17.71
CA PRO A 102 5.39 3.29 -18.65
C PRO A 102 4.22 4.18 -18.21
N THR A 103 4.05 5.32 -18.86
CA THR A 103 2.88 6.18 -18.64
C THR A 103 1.65 5.41 -19.11
N PRO A 104 0.66 5.12 -18.24
CA PRO A 104 -0.58 4.53 -18.71
C PRO A 104 -1.21 5.46 -19.73
N ARG A 105 -1.67 4.88 -20.85
CA ARG A 105 -2.32 5.64 -21.92
C ARG A 105 -3.63 6.17 -21.36
N THR A 106 -3.85 7.47 -21.50
CA THR A 106 -4.92 8.27 -20.87
C THR A 106 -6.36 7.84 -21.24
N GLU A 107 -6.53 6.84 -22.10
CA GLU A 107 -7.81 6.41 -22.68
C GLU A 107 -8.18 4.95 -22.37
N GLU A 108 -7.35 4.20 -21.63
CA GLU A 108 -7.70 2.82 -21.25
C GLU A 108 -8.75 2.80 -20.14
N ASN A 109 -9.79 1.97 -20.29
CA ASN A 109 -10.77 1.78 -19.22
C ASN A 109 -10.11 1.10 -17.99
N ALA A 110 -10.68 1.33 -16.80
CA ALA A 110 -10.11 0.84 -15.53
C ALA A 110 -9.86 -0.68 -15.53
N ASP A 111 -10.76 -1.46 -16.15
CA ASP A 111 -10.64 -2.91 -16.26
C ASP A 111 -9.45 -3.35 -17.13
N THR A 112 -9.20 -2.67 -18.26
CA THR A 112 -8.04 -2.94 -19.13
C THR A 112 -6.74 -2.63 -18.41
N ILE A 113 -6.71 -1.53 -17.67
CA ILE A 113 -5.56 -1.13 -16.86
C ILE A 113 -5.28 -2.18 -15.79
N ILE A 114 -6.28 -2.57 -14.99
CA ILE A 114 -6.14 -3.56 -13.92
C ILE A 114 -5.74 -4.91 -14.52
N ALA A 115 -6.37 -5.36 -15.60
CA ALA A 115 -6.01 -6.61 -16.29
C ALA A 115 -4.56 -6.59 -16.79
N GLY A 116 -4.10 -5.46 -17.34
CA GLY A 116 -2.71 -5.28 -17.76
C GLY A 116 -1.73 -5.32 -16.58
N VAL A 117 -2.09 -4.73 -15.44
CA VAL A 117 -1.30 -4.82 -14.19
C VAL A 117 -1.22 -6.25 -13.68
N VAL A 118 -2.35 -6.95 -13.58
CA VAL A 118 -2.42 -8.35 -13.15
C VAL A 118 -1.57 -9.25 -14.07
N THR A 119 -1.69 -9.09 -15.39
CA THR A 119 -0.90 -9.85 -16.37
C THR A 119 0.60 -9.59 -16.20
N GLY A 120 1.00 -8.33 -15.99
CA GLY A 120 2.39 -7.98 -15.74
C GLY A 120 2.93 -8.62 -14.45
N LEU A 121 2.17 -8.56 -13.37
CA LEU A 121 2.54 -9.18 -12.09
C LEU A 121 2.65 -10.70 -12.18
N GLU A 122 1.71 -11.37 -12.86
CA GLU A 122 1.78 -12.83 -13.07
C GLU A 122 3.06 -13.25 -13.81
N ARG A 123 3.54 -12.42 -14.73
CA ARG A 123 4.76 -12.68 -15.49
C ARG A 123 6.04 -12.37 -14.72
N GLU A 124 6.04 -11.28 -13.96
CA GLU A 124 7.27 -10.68 -13.42
C GLU A 124 7.46 -10.93 -11.92
N ASN A 125 6.40 -11.30 -11.18
CA ASN A 125 6.44 -11.52 -9.73
C ASN A 125 6.00 -12.94 -9.36
N ALA A 126 6.96 -13.78 -8.96
CA ALA A 126 6.71 -15.19 -8.63
C ALA A 126 5.70 -15.38 -7.47
N SER A 127 5.73 -14.52 -6.46
CA SER A 127 4.77 -14.55 -5.35
C SER A 127 3.35 -14.22 -5.82
N PHE A 128 3.20 -13.27 -6.74
CA PHE A 128 1.90 -12.95 -7.33
C PHE A 128 1.42 -14.06 -8.29
N ALA A 129 2.31 -14.64 -9.08
CA ALA A 129 2.00 -15.78 -9.94
C ALA A 129 1.49 -16.99 -9.14
N LEU A 130 2.06 -17.22 -7.95
CA LEU A 130 1.59 -18.23 -7.01
C LEU A 130 0.16 -17.91 -6.53
N TRP A 131 -0.10 -16.67 -6.12
CA TRP A 131 -1.45 -16.22 -5.75
C TRP A 131 -2.45 -16.44 -6.88
N SER A 132 -2.15 -15.99 -8.10
CA SER A 132 -3.04 -16.17 -9.26
C SER A 132 -3.34 -17.65 -9.53
N SER A 133 -2.35 -18.53 -9.35
CA SER A 133 -2.55 -19.97 -9.52
C SER A 133 -3.45 -20.56 -8.43
N TYR A 134 -3.23 -20.17 -7.18
CA TYR A 134 -4.09 -20.52 -6.04
C TYR A 134 -5.54 -20.03 -6.24
N GLU A 135 -5.71 -18.76 -6.63
CA GLU A 135 -7.04 -18.15 -6.82
C GLU A 135 -7.81 -18.82 -7.97
N ARG A 136 -7.14 -19.12 -9.08
CA ARG A 136 -7.72 -19.90 -10.18
C ARG A 136 -8.15 -21.30 -9.74
N ALA A 137 -7.36 -21.96 -8.88
CA ALA A 137 -7.70 -23.30 -8.38
C ALA A 137 -8.90 -23.28 -7.43
N GLN A 138 -8.97 -22.29 -6.52
CA GLN A 138 -10.14 -22.06 -5.65
C GLN A 138 -11.40 -21.80 -6.47
N ARG A 139 -11.33 -20.93 -7.50
CA ARG A 139 -12.47 -20.63 -8.39
C ARG A 139 -12.97 -21.85 -9.18
N LYS A 140 -12.08 -22.82 -9.45
CA LYS A 140 -12.43 -24.10 -10.09
C LYS A 140 -13.02 -25.13 -9.12
N GLY A 141 -13.25 -24.76 -7.86
CA GLY A 141 -13.86 -25.63 -6.84
C GLY A 141 -12.86 -26.54 -6.12
N SER A 142 -11.56 -26.25 -6.20
CA SER A 142 -10.56 -27.01 -5.43
C SER A 142 -10.70 -26.71 -3.94
N HIS A 143 -10.76 -27.73 -3.09
CA HIS A 143 -10.73 -27.56 -1.64
C HIS A 143 -9.30 -27.29 -1.15
N LEU A 144 -8.79 -26.09 -1.42
CA LEU A 144 -7.52 -25.62 -0.89
C LEU A 144 -7.71 -25.01 0.52
N PRO A 145 -6.70 -25.08 1.40
CA PRO A 145 -6.72 -24.38 2.67
C PRO A 145 -6.79 -22.85 2.46
N THR A 146 -6.90 -22.07 3.54
CA THR A 146 -6.86 -20.60 3.38
C THR A 146 -5.53 -20.16 2.76
N TRP A 147 -5.50 -18.96 2.17
CA TRP A 147 -4.30 -18.46 1.53
C TRP A 147 -3.11 -18.42 2.49
N GLU A 148 -3.34 -18.01 3.74
CA GLU A 148 -2.33 -17.93 4.78
C GLU A 148 -1.77 -19.31 5.12
N GLN A 149 -2.64 -20.29 5.30
CA GLN A 149 -2.26 -21.68 5.58
C GLN A 149 -1.51 -22.29 4.39
N TYR A 150 -1.97 -22.02 3.17
CA TYR A 150 -1.33 -22.48 1.93
C TYR A 150 0.10 -21.96 1.82
N VAL A 151 0.30 -20.65 2.02
CA VAL A 151 1.63 -20.01 1.96
C VAL A 151 2.53 -20.50 3.10
N GLN A 152 2.01 -20.59 4.34
CA GLN A 152 2.79 -21.09 5.48
C GLN A 152 3.27 -22.52 5.27
N ALA A 153 2.44 -23.39 4.71
CA ALA A 153 2.82 -24.77 4.41
C ALA A 153 3.83 -24.84 3.25
N LEU A 154 3.59 -24.09 2.17
CA LEU A 154 4.43 -24.13 0.97
C LEU A 154 5.82 -23.54 1.19
N LEU A 155 5.90 -22.47 2.00
CA LEU A 155 7.13 -21.70 2.24
C LEU A 155 7.67 -21.92 3.66
N ALA A 156 7.37 -23.07 4.28
CA ALA A 156 7.74 -23.35 5.67
C ALA A 156 9.25 -23.26 5.97
N SER A 157 10.09 -23.49 4.95
CA SER A 157 11.56 -23.40 5.03
C SER A 157 12.13 -22.06 4.58
N GLU A 158 11.29 -21.13 4.12
CA GLU A 158 11.71 -19.83 3.63
C GLU A 158 11.88 -18.82 4.77
N GLU A 159 12.62 -17.77 4.47
CA GLU A 159 12.80 -16.66 5.39
C GLU A 159 11.46 -15.96 5.69
N PRO A 160 11.22 -15.48 6.94
CA PRO A 160 9.96 -14.85 7.33
C PRO A 160 9.54 -13.66 6.44
N HIS A 161 10.51 -12.89 5.94
CA HIS A 161 10.24 -11.75 5.06
C HIS A 161 9.72 -12.18 3.68
N SER A 162 10.10 -13.36 3.18
CA SER A 162 9.57 -13.92 1.95
C SER A 162 8.12 -14.36 2.13
N ILE A 163 7.79 -15.02 3.24
CA ILE A 163 6.42 -15.40 3.61
C ILE A 163 5.53 -14.16 3.68
N GLU A 164 5.96 -13.11 4.38
CA GLU A 164 5.21 -11.86 4.50
C GLU A 164 4.95 -11.20 3.14
N PHE A 165 5.95 -11.17 2.26
CA PHE A 165 5.79 -10.63 0.91
C PHE A 165 4.76 -11.43 0.11
N THR A 166 4.84 -12.76 0.16
CA THR A 166 3.92 -13.64 -0.57
C THR A 166 2.48 -13.46 -0.08
N LEU A 167 2.28 -13.35 1.24
CA LEU A 167 0.95 -13.02 1.79
C LEU A 167 0.45 -11.68 1.25
N SER A 168 1.32 -10.67 1.23
CA SER A 168 1.00 -9.33 0.71
C SER A 168 0.58 -9.35 -0.77
N MET A 169 1.17 -10.23 -1.59
CA MET A 169 0.76 -10.38 -3.00
C MET A 169 -0.65 -10.97 -3.14
N GLY A 170 -1.06 -11.83 -2.20
CA GLY A 170 -2.44 -12.32 -2.14
C GLY A 170 -3.43 -11.22 -1.83
N THR A 171 -3.16 -10.42 -0.79
CA THR A 171 -3.98 -9.23 -0.46
C THR A 171 -4.04 -8.25 -1.62
N LEU A 172 -2.92 -8.01 -2.31
CA LEU A 172 -2.86 -7.16 -3.50
C LEU A 172 -3.82 -7.68 -4.58
N GLY A 173 -3.79 -8.97 -4.88
CA GLY A 173 -4.67 -9.57 -5.87
C GLY A 173 -6.15 -9.48 -5.50
N GLN A 174 -6.49 -9.63 -4.22
CA GLN A 174 -7.86 -9.44 -3.74
C GLN A 174 -8.35 -7.99 -3.92
N LEU A 175 -7.53 -7.00 -3.55
CA LEU A 175 -7.85 -5.58 -3.70
C LEU A 175 -7.99 -5.18 -5.18
N LEU A 176 -7.09 -5.66 -6.06
CA LEU A 176 -7.17 -5.40 -7.50
C LEU A 176 -8.45 -5.98 -8.11
N ARG A 177 -8.87 -7.17 -7.68
CA ARG A 177 -10.14 -7.76 -8.09
C ARG A 177 -11.33 -6.89 -7.65
N GLN A 178 -11.35 -6.47 -6.39
CA GLN A 178 -12.41 -5.60 -5.86
C GLN A 178 -12.48 -4.25 -6.61
N LEU A 179 -11.35 -3.65 -6.96
CA LEU A 179 -11.30 -2.42 -7.75
C LEU A 179 -11.94 -2.59 -9.14
N SER A 180 -11.64 -3.71 -9.82
CA SER A 180 -12.24 -4.02 -11.12
C SER A 180 -13.75 -4.28 -10.99
N GLU A 181 -14.17 -5.07 -10.00
CA GLU A 181 -15.59 -5.32 -9.73
C GLU A 181 -16.37 -4.02 -9.46
N GLN A 182 -15.77 -3.07 -8.74
CA GLN A 182 -16.34 -1.76 -8.44
C GLN A 182 -16.12 -0.72 -9.56
N ARG A 183 -15.39 -1.06 -10.63
CA ARG A 183 -14.99 -0.16 -11.73
C ARG A 183 -14.29 1.12 -11.24
N LYS A 184 -13.53 1.02 -10.16
CA LYS A 184 -12.77 2.14 -9.60
C LYS A 184 -11.48 2.35 -10.38
N THR A 185 -11.16 3.61 -10.65
CA THR A 185 -9.89 3.98 -11.27
C THR A 185 -8.76 3.97 -10.24
N ILE A 186 -7.58 3.56 -10.67
CA ILE A 186 -6.34 3.68 -9.91
C ILE A 186 -5.46 4.73 -10.56
N SER A 187 -4.73 5.49 -9.72
CA SER A 187 -3.87 6.54 -10.24
C SER A 187 -2.74 5.93 -11.09
N PRO A 188 -2.29 6.61 -12.17
CA PRO A 188 -1.10 6.24 -12.93
C PRO A 188 0.12 5.91 -12.08
N LEU A 189 0.22 6.66 -10.98
CA LEU A 189 1.30 6.61 -10.04
C LEU A 189 1.29 5.30 -9.22
N LEU A 190 0.13 4.91 -8.71
CA LEU A 190 -0.05 3.66 -7.97
C LEU A 190 0.14 2.42 -8.87
N ILE A 191 -0.31 2.50 -10.14
CA ILE A 191 -0.05 1.45 -11.15
C ILE A 191 1.45 1.19 -11.30
N ASN A 192 2.25 2.24 -11.46
CA ASN A 192 3.68 2.10 -11.64
C ASN A 192 4.33 1.44 -10.43
N ARG A 193 3.89 1.79 -9.22
CA ARG A 193 4.40 1.20 -7.99
C ARG A 193 4.03 -0.26 -7.83
N ILE A 194 2.80 -0.63 -8.13
CA ILE A 194 2.39 -2.04 -8.17
C ILE A 194 3.31 -2.82 -9.10
N ARG A 195 3.57 -2.28 -10.30
CA ARG A 195 4.50 -2.89 -11.26
C ARG A 195 5.91 -2.99 -10.69
N ALA A 196 6.40 -2.00 -9.94
CA ALA A 196 7.76 -2.04 -9.39
C ALA A 196 7.99 -3.05 -8.27
N LEU A 197 6.94 -3.62 -7.67
CA LEU A 197 7.09 -4.56 -6.54
C LEU A 197 7.95 -5.80 -6.86
N HIS A 198 8.08 -6.18 -8.14
CA HIS A 198 8.97 -7.29 -8.54
C HIS A 198 10.46 -6.92 -8.59
N ARG A 199 10.80 -5.62 -8.57
CA ARG A 199 12.17 -5.10 -8.70
C ARG A 199 12.80 -4.73 -7.35
N GLU A 200 12.00 -4.74 -6.30
CA GLU A 200 12.48 -4.40 -4.96
C GLU A 200 13.47 -5.45 -4.46
N ARG A 201 14.51 -4.99 -3.77
CA ARG A 201 15.50 -5.88 -3.15
C ARG A 201 14.80 -6.74 -2.11
N GLU A 202 15.15 -8.02 -2.08
CA GLU A 202 14.57 -8.96 -1.11
C GLU A 202 14.79 -8.48 0.33
N GLY A 203 13.86 -8.81 1.22
CA GLY A 203 13.91 -8.45 2.63
C GLY A 203 12.92 -7.35 3.03
N GLN A 204 13.26 -6.66 4.12
CA GLN A 204 12.38 -5.71 4.81
C GLN A 204 11.84 -4.59 3.90
N GLU A 205 12.65 -4.17 2.94
CA GLU A 205 12.34 -3.05 2.08
C GLU A 205 11.20 -3.36 1.10
N ARG A 206 11.27 -4.53 0.45
CA ARG A 206 10.20 -5.05 -0.41
C ARG A 206 8.88 -5.20 0.35
N ASN A 207 8.93 -5.58 1.62
CA ASN A 207 7.74 -5.67 2.48
C ASN A 207 7.17 -4.28 2.82
N LEU A 208 8.02 -3.29 3.10
CA LEU A 208 7.57 -1.91 3.28
C LEU A 208 6.93 -1.34 2.01
N ALA A 209 7.53 -1.59 0.84
CA ALA A 209 6.96 -1.22 -0.46
C ALA A 209 5.58 -1.82 -0.67
N ALA A 210 5.43 -3.13 -0.41
CA ALA A 210 4.14 -3.82 -0.50
C ALA A 210 3.10 -3.25 0.48
N ARG A 211 3.47 -3.04 1.76
CA ARG A 211 2.56 -2.48 2.77
C ARG A 211 2.04 -1.09 2.40
N MET A 212 2.88 -0.24 1.82
CA MET A 212 2.46 1.08 1.32
C MET A 212 1.45 0.95 0.18
N VAL A 213 1.74 0.11 -0.83
CA VAL A 213 0.80 -0.14 -1.94
C VAL A 213 -0.53 -0.68 -1.44
N LEU A 214 -0.51 -1.65 -0.52
CA LEU A 214 -1.71 -2.23 0.06
C LEU A 214 -2.53 -1.19 0.85
N GLN A 215 -1.88 -0.31 1.62
CA GLN A 215 -2.57 0.76 2.31
C GLN A 215 -3.27 1.69 1.32
N GLU A 216 -2.55 2.20 0.31
CA GLU A 216 -3.11 3.11 -0.69
C GLU A 216 -4.29 2.47 -1.48
N LEU A 217 -4.18 1.19 -1.84
CA LEU A 217 -5.26 0.46 -2.52
C LEU A 217 -6.46 0.23 -1.61
N LEU A 218 -6.25 -0.10 -0.34
CA LEU A 218 -7.33 -0.27 0.63
C LEU A 218 -8.13 1.04 0.80
N GLU A 219 -7.43 2.17 0.86
CA GLU A 219 -8.08 3.50 0.89
C GLU A 219 -8.88 3.78 -0.39
N ALA A 220 -8.38 3.36 -1.56
CA ALA A 220 -9.11 3.51 -2.81
C ALA A 220 -10.36 2.61 -2.90
N VAL A 221 -10.30 1.40 -2.35
CA VAL A 221 -11.41 0.42 -2.36
C VAL A 221 -12.48 0.77 -1.34
N THR A 222 -12.11 1.29 -0.18
CA THR A 222 -13.07 1.64 0.87
C THR A 222 -13.88 2.87 0.44
N PRO A 223 -15.22 2.88 0.56
CA PRO A 223 -15.98 4.09 0.32
C PRO A 223 -15.51 5.18 1.29
N CYS A 224 -15.20 6.37 0.78
CA CYS A 224 -15.10 7.56 1.63
C CYS A 224 -16.46 7.73 2.30
N THR A 225 -16.62 7.29 3.54
CA THR A 225 -17.73 7.74 4.38
C THR A 225 -17.43 9.19 4.75
N SER A 226 -17.81 10.09 3.84
CA SER A 226 -17.85 11.52 4.07
C SER A 226 -19.21 12.01 3.58
N ALA A 227 -20.16 12.11 4.50
CA ALA A 227 -21.35 12.96 4.40
C ALA A 227 -21.72 13.41 5.81
#